data_AF-R2RIA7-F1
#
_entry.id   AF-R2RIA7-F1
#
_cell.length_a   1.000
_cell.length_b   1.000
_cell.length_c   1.000
_cell.angle_alpha   90.00
_cell.angle_beta   90.00
_cell.angle_gamma   90.00
#
_symmetry.space_group_name_H-M   'P 1'
#
loop_
_entity.id
_entity.type
_entity.pdbx_description
1 polymer ?
#
loop_
_entity_poly.entity_id
_entity_poly.type
_entity_poly.pdbx_seq_one_letter_code
_entity_poly.pdbx_strand_id
1 'polypeptide(L)'
;MLLPFVALNDDVLFGEVWSRESQLDARDRSFATITALMSMGAFEQLPFHLQKAKENGLTQEEVAELITQLAFYIGWPKAWSAFGIAKEVYQGGEQNE
;
A
#
# COMPACT_ATOMS: atom_id res chain seq x y z
N MET A 1 -17.21 17.67 15.61
CA MET A 1 -17.25 17.78 14.14
C MET A 1 -16.40 16.70 13.45
N LEU A 2 -15.34 16.14 14.07
CA LEU A 2 -14.55 15.04 13.50
C LEU A 2 -15.11 13.62 13.75
N LEU A 3 -16.05 13.46 14.70
CA LEU A 3 -16.66 12.15 15.01
C LEU A 3 -17.22 11.40 13.79
N PRO A 4 -17.91 12.04 12.83
CA PRO A 4 -18.37 11.36 11.63
C PRO A 4 -17.24 10.83 10.75
N PHE A 5 -16.12 11.57 10.66
CA PHE A 5 -14.97 11.15 9.87
C PHE A 5 -14.28 9.92 10.49
N VAL A 6 -14.10 9.92 11.81
CA VAL A 6 -13.54 8.78 12.55
C VAL A 6 -14.43 7.55 12.41
N ALA A 7 -15.75 7.69 12.56
CA ALA A 7 -16.70 6.58 12.39
C ALA A 7 -16.66 5.97 10.97
N LEU A 8 -16.54 6.80 9.92
CA LEU A 8 -16.40 6.29 8.55
C LEU A 8 -15.10 5.51 8.34
N ASN A 9 -14.01 5.93 8.97
CA ASN A 9 -12.74 5.21 8.90
C ASN A 9 -12.81 3.87 9.67
N ASP A 10 -13.25 3.92 10.92
CA ASP A 10 -13.16 2.76 11.80
C ASP A 10 -14.27 1.74 11.50
N ASP A 11 -15.52 2.21 11.39
CA ASP A 11 -16.68 1.33 11.25
C ASP A 11 -16.87 0.90 9.80
N VAL A 12 -16.78 1.83 8.84
CA VAL A 12 -17.08 1.51 7.43
C VAL A 12 -15.85 1.00 6.70
N LEU A 13 -14.73 1.72 6.72
CA LEU A 13 -13.55 1.30 5.98
C LEU A 13 -12.97 0.01 6.59
N PHE A 14 -12.59 0.01 7.86
CA PHE A 14 -12.00 -1.18 8.48
C PHE A 14 -13.05 -2.21 8.91
N GLY A 15 -14.13 -1.78 9.57
CA GLY A 15 -15.18 -2.67 10.09
C GLY A 15 -15.99 -3.37 9.00
N GLU A 16 -16.18 -2.76 7.83
CA GLU A 16 -16.98 -3.36 6.75
C GLU A 16 -16.19 -3.68 5.48
N VAL A 17 -15.40 -2.76 4.92
CA VAL A 17 -14.81 -2.98 3.59
C VAL A 17 -13.61 -3.92 3.67
N TRP A 18 -12.69 -3.68 4.61
CA TRP A 18 -11.50 -4.51 4.80
C TRP A 18 -11.80 -5.84 5.48
N SER A 19 -12.89 -5.96 6.24
CA SER A 19 -13.31 -7.21 6.89
C SER A 19 -13.91 -8.25 5.94
N ARG A 20 -14.25 -7.88 4.69
CA ARG A 20 -14.79 -8.76 3.65
C ARG A 20 -13.72 -9.65 2.99
N GLU A 21 -12.93 -10.35 3.80
CA GLU A 21 -11.81 -11.17 3.32
C GLU A 21 -12.24 -12.40 2.53
N SER A 22 -13.47 -12.89 2.74
CA SER A 22 -14.01 -14.02 1.96
C SER A 22 -14.27 -13.69 0.46
N GLN A 23 -14.35 -12.41 0.10
CA GLN A 23 -14.59 -11.96 -1.28
C GLN A 23 -13.31 -11.49 -1.98
N LEU A 24 -12.45 -10.81 -1.24
CA LEU A 24 -11.13 -10.36 -1.68
C LEU A 24 -10.26 -10.27 -0.43
N ASP A 25 -9.17 -11.02 -0.40
CA ASP A 25 -8.34 -11.12 0.79
C ASP A 25 -7.59 -9.81 1.08
N ALA A 26 -7.04 -9.71 2.30
CA ALA A 26 -6.33 -8.52 2.72
C ALA A 26 -5.05 -8.25 1.90
N ARG A 27 -4.46 -9.30 1.31
CA ARG A 27 -3.28 -9.21 0.44
C ARG A 27 -3.63 -8.46 -0.84
N ASP A 28 -4.65 -8.92 -1.55
CA ASP A 28 -5.09 -8.33 -2.81
C ASP A 28 -5.71 -6.94 -2.63
N ARG A 29 -6.36 -6.68 -1.48
CA ARG A 29 -6.80 -5.32 -1.11
C ARG A 29 -5.63 -4.37 -0.93
N SER A 30 -4.55 -4.81 -0.30
CA SER A 30 -3.34 -4.03 -0.16
C SER A 30 -2.69 -3.77 -1.52
N PHE A 31 -2.63 -4.77 -2.40
CA PHE A 31 -2.14 -4.62 -3.77
C PHE A 31 -2.94 -3.55 -4.54
N ALA A 32 -4.27 -3.62 -4.49
CA ALA A 32 -5.15 -2.65 -5.16
C ALA A 32 -4.97 -1.24 -4.58
N THR A 33 -4.84 -1.12 -3.26
CA THR A 33 -4.65 0.16 -2.58
C THR A 33 -3.33 0.82 -2.97
N ILE A 34 -2.22 0.09 -2.93
CA ILE A 34 -0.91 0.59 -3.35
C ILE A 34 -0.95 1.05 -4.81
N THR A 35 -1.55 0.24 -5.69
CA THR A 35 -1.70 0.56 -7.12
C THR A 35 -2.42 1.90 -7.31
N ALA A 36 -3.54 2.11 -6.61
CA ALA A 36 -4.31 3.35 -6.68
C ALA A 36 -3.50 4.55 -6.16
N LEU A 37 -2.85 4.42 -5.00
CA LEU A 37 -2.05 5.48 -4.40
C LEU A 37 -0.88 5.90 -5.30
N MET A 38 -0.16 4.92 -5.86
CA MET A 38 0.90 5.17 -6.84
C MET A 38 0.35 5.89 -8.08
N SER A 39 -0.78 5.43 -8.63
CA SER A 39 -1.40 6.00 -9.82
C SER A 39 -1.81 7.47 -9.61
N MET A 40 -2.34 7.80 -8.44
CA MET A 40 -2.72 9.17 -8.06
C MET A 40 -1.51 10.04 -7.71
N GLY A 41 -0.37 9.46 -7.36
CA GLY A 41 0.78 10.19 -6.81
C GLY A 41 0.60 10.57 -5.33
N ALA A 42 -0.27 9.85 -4.60
CA ALA A 42 -0.54 10.06 -3.18
C ALA A 42 0.54 9.41 -2.30
N PHE A 43 1.80 9.79 -2.53
CA PHE A 43 2.98 9.13 -1.95
C PHE A 43 3.05 9.24 -0.42
N GLU A 44 2.45 10.27 0.16
CA GLU A 44 2.39 10.47 1.63
C GLU A 44 1.66 9.32 2.35
N GLN A 45 0.76 8.61 1.65
CA GLN A 45 0.01 7.47 2.21
C GLN A 45 0.71 6.13 1.97
N LEU A 46 1.66 6.06 1.03
CA LEU A 46 2.32 4.80 0.67
C LEU A 46 3.08 4.13 1.82
N PRO A 47 3.81 4.83 2.72
CA PRO A 47 4.54 4.15 3.79
C PRO A 47 3.64 3.27 4.66
N PHE A 48 2.50 3.80 5.10
CA PHE A 48 1.52 3.05 5.89
C PHE A 48 0.95 1.86 5.12
N HIS A 49 0.53 2.06 3.88
CA HIS A 49 -0.08 1.00 3.08
C HIS A 49 0.91 -0.05 2.60
N LEU A 50 2.18 0.28 2.40
CA LEU A 50 3.25 -0.68 2.12
C LEU A 50 3.57 -1.52 3.36
N GLN A 51 3.63 -0.91 4.55
CA GLN A 51 3.77 -1.65 5.80
C GLN A 51 2.58 -2.60 6.00
N LYS A 52 1.35 -2.13 5.75
CA LYS A 52 0.16 -2.97 5.83
C LYS A 52 0.15 -4.09 4.79
N ALA A 53 0.64 -3.83 3.58
CA ALA A 53 0.79 -4.84 2.55
C ALA A 53 1.78 -5.93 2.95
N LYS A 54 2.91 -5.54 3.55
CA LYS A 54 3.89 -6.47 4.12
C LYS A 54 3.28 -7.35 5.21
N GLU A 55 2.51 -6.77 6.14
CA GLU A 55 1.76 -7.52 7.16
C GLU A 55 0.74 -8.49 6.55
N ASN A 56 0.09 -8.09 5.46
CA ASN A 56 -0.87 -8.92 4.73
C ASN A 56 -0.20 -9.92 3.75
N GLY A 57 1.14 -10.00 3.72
CA GLY A 57 1.88 -11.03 2.99
C GLY A 57 2.41 -10.64 1.61
N LEU A 58 2.38 -9.37 1.19
CA LEU A 58 3.09 -8.94 -0.02
C LEU A 58 4.61 -8.96 0.22
N THR A 59 5.32 -9.73 -0.60
CA THR A 59 6.79 -9.82 -0.48
C THR A 59 7.47 -8.60 -1.10
N GLN A 60 8.77 -8.43 -0.79
CA GLN A 60 9.58 -7.38 -1.38
C GLN A 60 9.65 -7.52 -2.90
N GLU A 61 9.78 -8.75 -3.39
CA GLU A 61 9.85 -9.08 -4.81
C GLU A 61 8.54 -8.72 -5.53
N GLU A 62 7.39 -9.07 -4.93
CA GLU A 62 6.08 -8.75 -5.50
C GLU A 62 5.85 -7.24 -5.59
N VAL A 63 6.28 -6.47 -4.58
CA VAL A 63 6.19 -5.00 -4.61
C VAL A 63 7.15 -4.41 -5.65
N ALA A 64 8.36 -4.96 -5.79
CA ALA A 64 9.30 -4.52 -6.81
C ALA A 64 8.76 -4.75 -8.23
N GLU A 65 8.16 -5.91 -8.48
CA GLU A 65 7.49 -6.23 -9.75
C GLU A 65 6.26 -5.34 -10.00
N LEU A 66 5.45 -5.08 -8.98
CA LEU A 66 4.32 -4.13 -9.07
C LEU A 66 4.80 -2.74 -9.50
N ILE A 67 5.84 -2.20 -8.86
CA ILE A 67 6.38 -0.88 -9.17
C ILE A 67 6.93 -0.85 -10.60
N THR A 68 7.64 -1.90 -11.00
CA THR A 68 8.22 -2.05 -12.34
C THR A 68 7.12 -2.08 -13.40
N GLN A 69 6.08 -2.89 -13.20
CA GLN A 69 4.93 -2.95 -14.09
C GLN A 69 4.24 -1.60 -14.20
N LEU A 70 3.98 -0.93 -13.08
CA LEU A 70 3.28 0.36 -13.07
C LEU A 70 4.08 1.48 -13.74
N ALA A 71 5.42 1.41 -13.78
CA ALA A 71 6.23 2.40 -14.50
C ALA A 71 5.76 2.61 -15.96
N PHE A 72 5.25 1.57 -16.61
CA PHE A 72 4.71 1.63 -17.97
C PHE A 72 3.31 2.25 -18.07
N TYR A 73 2.51 2.21 -17.00
CA TYR A 73 1.13 2.71 -16.98
C TYR A 73 1.00 4.12 -16.39
N ILE A 74 1.81 4.42 -15.38
CA ILE A 74 1.71 5.67 -14.61
C ILE A 74 2.93 6.59 -14.80
N GLY A 75 3.92 6.13 -15.57
CA GLY A 75 5.15 6.84 -15.89
C GLY A 75 6.27 6.64 -14.88
N TRP A 76 7.50 6.65 -15.40
CA TRP A 76 8.74 6.48 -14.64
C TRP A 76 8.89 7.38 -13.39
N PRO A 77 8.54 8.68 -13.41
CA PRO A 77 8.72 9.53 -12.23
C PRO A 77 7.92 9.07 -11.00
N LYS A 78 6.69 8.59 -11.21
CA LYS A 78 5.85 8.10 -10.11
C LYS A 78 6.36 6.76 -9.58
N ALA A 79 6.77 5.86 -10.47
CA ALA A 79 7.36 4.58 -10.09
C ALA A 79 8.67 4.76 -9.31
N TRP A 80 9.53 5.69 -9.72
CA TRP A 80 10.79 5.98 -9.01
C TRP A 80 10.56 6.53 -7.60
N SER A 81 9.56 7.40 -7.44
CA SER A 81 9.17 7.92 -6.12
C SER A 81 8.67 6.80 -5.20
N ALA A 82 7.83 5.91 -5.73
CA ALA A 82 7.33 4.74 -4.99
C ALA A 82 8.46 3.75 -4.65
N PHE A 83 9.43 3.54 -5.55
CA PHE A 83 10.57 2.67 -5.32
C PHE A 83 11.40 3.10 -4.11
N GLY A 84 11.71 4.40 -3.99
CA GLY A 84 12.44 4.93 -2.83
C GLY A 84 11.74 4.61 -1.51
N ILE A 85 10.42 4.84 -1.46
CA ILE A 85 9.59 4.59 -0.27
C ILE A 85 9.51 3.09 0.04
N ALA A 86 9.28 2.24 -0.97
CA ALA A 86 9.21 0.80 -0.80
C ALA A 86 10.54 0.23 -0.29
N LYS A 87 11.67 0.74 -0.78
CA LYS A 87 13.00 0.36 -0.30
C LYS A 87 13.15 0.61 1.20
N GLU A 88 12.73 1.77 1.70
CA GLU A 88 12.80 2.10 3.13
C GLU A 88 11.95 1.15 3.99
N VAL A 89 10.72 0.87 3.57
CA VAL A 89 9.78 -0.01 4.30
C VAL A 89 10.26 -1.47 4.35
N TYR A 90 10.85 -1.97 3.25
CA TYR A 90 11.26 -3.37 3.18
C TYR A 90 12.68 -3.61 3.72
N GLN A 91 13.61 -2.67 3.59
CA GLN A 91 15.01 -2.82 4.03
C GLN A 91 15.28 -2.28 5.44
N GLY A 92 14.39 -1.48 6.03
CA GLY A 92 14.54 -0.92 7.37
C GLY A 92 14.59 -1.94 8.54
N GLY A 93 14.63 -3.24 8.25
CA GLY A 93 14.78 -4.32 9.24
C GLY A 93 16.15 -5.01 9.27
N GLU A 94 17.09 -4.70 8.37
CA GLU A 94 18.39 -5.40 8.24
C GLU A 94 19.61 -4.46 8.31
N GLN A 95 19.54 -3.39 9.11
CA GLN A 95 20.73 -2.60 9.45
C GLN A 95 20.75 -2.34 10.96
N ASN A 96 21.13 -3.35 11.74
CA ASN A 96 21.66 -3.26 13.10
C ASN A 96 22.25 -4.63 13.51
N GLU A 97 23.35 -5.04 12.86
CA GLU A 97 24.38 -5.92 13.44
C GLU A 97 25.76 -5.34 13.13
#